data_AF-A0A9P0IV81-F1
#
_entry.id   AF-A0A9P0IV81-F1
#
_cell.length_a   1.000
_cell.length_b   1.000
_cell.length_c   1.000
_cell.angle_alpha   90.00
_cell.angle_beta   90.00
_cell.angle_gamma   90.00
#
_symmetry.space_group_name_H-M   'P 1'
#
loop_
_entity.id
_entity.type
_entity.pdbx_description
1 polymer ?
#
loop_
_entity_poly.entity_id
_entity_poly.type
_entity_poly.pdbx_seq_one_letter_code
_entity_poly.pdbx_strand_id
1 'polypeptide(L)'
;MVMPGMTLESLKKHKSLIPLFFCLGLGMAGAGFYLTRLAMKNPEVTWHPKKNQEPWEEYKQKTYKFYSTSSEPPVSPAPKY
;
A
#
# COMPACT_ATOMS: atom_id res chain seq x y z
N MET A 1 26.21 -6.79 25.55
CA MET A 1 26.97 -6.75 24.30
C MET A 1 26.02 -6.32 23.20
N VAL A 2 26.15 -5.09 22.67
CA VAL A 2 25.29 -4.62 21.57
C VAL A 2 25.90 -5.13 20.26
N MET A 3 25.10 -5.75 19.39
CA MET A 3 25.62 -6.30 18.15
C MET A 3 26.14 -5.18 17.22
N PRO A 4 27.36 -5.30 16.68
CA PRO A 4 27.83 -4.39 15.64
C PRO A 4 26.91 -4.52 14.42
N GLY A 5 26.35 -3.39 13.97
CA GLY A 5 25.43 -3.30 12.84
C GLY A 5 24.01 -2.82 13.17
N MET A 6 23.61 -2.81 14.44
CA MET A 6 22.25 -2.36 14.85
C MET A 6 22.20 -0.92 15.39
N THR A 7 23.36 -0.29 15.62
CA THR A 7 23.46 1.10 16.08
C THR A 7 23.82 2.04 14.94
N LEU A 8 23.29 3.28 14.95
CA LEU A 8 23.56 4.30 13.94
C LEU A 8 25.06 4.61 13.80
N GLU A 9 25.83 4.48 14.89
CA GLU A 9 27.28 4.64 14.91
C GLU A 9 28.00 3.51 14.16
N SER A 10 27.52 2.27 14.28
CA SER A 10 28.08 1.12 13.57
C SER A 10 27.73 1.14 12.07
N LEU A 11 26.55 1.67 11.73
CA LEU A 11 26.12 1.84 10.34
C LEU A 11 26.96 2.89 9.59
N LYS A 12 27.37 3.97 10.28
CA LYS A 12 28.30 4.97 9.71
C LYS A 12 29.71 4.41 9.48
N LYS A 13 30.15 3.46 10.31
CA LYS A 13 31.46 2.81 10.19
C LYS A 13 31.51 1.84 9.01
N HIS A 14 30.39 1.18 8.69
CA HIS A 14 30.28 0.29 7.54
C HIS A 14 29.30 0.83 6.49
N LYS A 15 29.78 1.77 5.65
CA LYS A 15 28.97 2.40 4.59
C LYS A 15 28.34 1.42 3.60
N SER A 16 28.92 0.22 3.43
CA SER A 16 28.36 -0.82 2.56
C SER A 16 27.01 -1.37 3.03
N LEU A 17 26.65 -1.21 4.32
CA LEU A 17 25.34 -1.66 4.84
C LEU A 17 24.21 -0.66 4.55
N ILE A 18 24.52 0.61 4.30
CA ILE A 18 23.54 1.67 4.02
C ILE A 18 22.64 1.32 2.81
N PRO A 19 23.15 0.90 1.64
CA PRO A 19 22.29 0.56 0.50
C PRO A 19 21.39 -0.66 0.78
N LEU A 20 21.85 -1.63 1.57
CA LEU A 20 21.06 -2.79 1.97
C LEU A 20 19.85 -2.36 2.82
N PHE A 21 20.08 -1.58 3.86
CA PHE A 21 19.01 -1.06 4.72
C PHE A 21 18.09 -0.11 3.98
N PHE A 22 18.60 0.65 3.01
CA PHE A 22 17.77 1.48 2.15
C PHE A 22 16.80 0.64 1.32
N CYS A 23 17.27 -0.38 0.60
CA CYS A 23 16.40 -1.27 -0.17
C CYS A 23 15.39 -1.99 0.72
N LEU A 24 15.80 -2.45 1.91
CA LEU A 24 14.90 -3.07 2.87
C LEU A 24 13.82 -2.09 3.36
N GLY A 25 14.23 -0.89 3.75
CA GLY A 25 13.32 0.18 4.19
C GLY A 25 12.34 0.58 3.09
N LEU A 26 12.81 0.70 1.84
CA LEU A 26 11.96 0.96 0.67
C LEU A 26 10.94 -0.16 0.46
N GLY A 27 11.36 -1.42 0.57
CA GLY A 27 10.46 -2.57 0.46
C GLY A 27 9.39 -2.59 1.55
N MET A 28 9.79 -2.39 2.80
CA MET A 28 8.85 -2.34 3.93
C MET A 28 7.88 -1.16 3.82
N ALA A 29 8.38 0.03 3.46
CA ALA A 29 7.55 1.21 3.27
C ALA A 29 6.56 1.02 2.09
N GLY A 30 7.02 0.45 0.97
CA GLY A 30 6.18 0.15 -0.18
C GLY A 30 5.08 -0.87 0.14
N ALA A 31 5.42 -1.94 0.86
CA ALA A 31 4.45 -2.94 1.31
C ALA A 31 3.41 -2.33 2.27
N GLY A 32 3.86 -1.55 3.27
CA GLY A 32 2.98 -0.86 4.21
C GLY A 32 2.06 0.15 3.51
N PHE A 33 2.58 0.92 2.56
CA PHE A 33 1.81 1.84 1.76
C PHE A 33 0.72 1.13 0.95
N TYR A 34 1.07 0.04 0.25
CA TYR A 34 0.11 -0.68 -0.58
C TYR A 34 -0.98 -1.36 0.26
N LEU A 35 -0.63 -1.95 1.40
CA LEU A 35 -1.60 -2.51 2.35
C LEU A 35 -2.53 -1.43 2.91
N THR A 36 -2.00 -0.26 3.29
CA THR A 36 -2.81 0.85 3.81
C THR A 36 -3.79 1.37 2.74
N ARG A 37 -3.31 1.50 1.50
CA ARG A 37 -4.14 1.88 0.35
C ARG A 37 -5.24 0.84 0.11
N LEU A 38 -4.91 -0.45 0.16
CA LEU A 38 -5.88 -1.53 0.01
C LEU A 38 -6.92 -1.49 1.12
N ALA A 39 -6.50 -1.32 2.37
CA ALA A 39 -7.39 -1.24 3.53
C ALA A 39 -8.39 -0.06 3.42
N MET A 40 -7.97 1.10 2.93
CA MET A 40 -8.81 2.31 2.93
C MET A 40 -9.64 2.51 1.66
N LYS A 41 -9.21 1.98 0.51
CA LYS A 41 -9.82 2.29 -0.80
C LYS A 41 -10.44 1.07 -1.48
N ASN A 42 -10.44 -0.10 -0.87
CA ASN A 42 -11.05 -1.30 -1.45
C ASN A 42 -12.58 -1.22 -1.37
N PRO A 43 -13.31 -1.41 -2.49
CA PRO A 43 -14.78 -1.41 -2.52
C PRO A 43 -15.41 -2.53 -1.70
N GLU A 44 -14.66 -3.57 -1.32
CA GLU A 44 -15.14 -4.68 -0.49
C GLU A 44 -14.91 -4.46 1.01
N VAL A 45 -14.11 -3.46 1.39
CA VAL A 45 -13.71 -3.21 2.78
C VAL A 45 -14.36 -1.94 3.28
N THR A 46 -15.28 -2.06 4.24
CA THR A 46 -15.89 -0.91 4.92
C THR A 46 -15.51 -0.88 6.40
N TRP A 47 -14.94 0.24 6.84
CA TRP A 47 -14.65 0.47 8.27
C TRP A 47 -15.87 0.95 9.05
N HIS A 48 -16.94 1.34 8.34
CA HIS A 48 -18.18 1.87 8.92
C HIS A 48 -19.42 1.22 8.27
N PRO A 49 -19.69 -0.07 8.58
CA PRO A 49 -20.74 -0.84 7.90
C PRO A 49 -22.15 -0.27 8.07
N LYS A 50 -22.42 0.49 9.14
CA LYS A 50 -23.73 1.10 9.39
C LYS A 50 -24.03 2.34 8.53
N LYS A 51 -22.99 3.05 8.07
CA LYS A 51 -23.14 4.31 7.34
C LYS A 51 -23.07 4.11 5.83
N ASN A 52 -22.33 3.10 5.38
CA ASN A 52 -22.16 2.76 3.97
C ASN A 52 -22.26 1.24 3.81
N GLN A 53 -23.49 0.75 3.64
CA GLN A 53 -23.77 -0.69 3.52
C GLN A 53 -23.29 -1.27 2.18
N GLU A 54 -23.20 -0.44 1.13
CA GLU A 54 -22.81 -0.86 -0.23
C GLU A 54 -21.58 -0.08 -0.73
N PRO A 55 -20.38 -0.36 -0.19
CA PRO A 55 -19.15 0.37 -0.52
C PRO A 55 -18.75 0.30 -2.02
N TRP A 56 -19.18 -0.73 -2.74
CA TRP A 56 -18.97 -0.87 -4.19
C TRP A 56 -19.75 0.17 -5.03
N GLU A 57 -20.86 0.73 -4.55
CA GLU A 57 -21.62 1.73 -5.30
C GLU A 57 -20.82 3.02 -5.52
N GLU A 58 -19.90 3.39 -4.62
CA GLU A 58 -19.01 4.55 -4.80
C GLU A 58 -18.05 4.38 -5.99
N TYR A 59 -17.71 3.13 -6.33
CA TYR A 59 -16.77 2.77 -7.39
C TYR A 59 -17.43 2.37 -8.70
N LYS A 60 -18.78 2.37 -8.78
CA LYS A 60 -19.55 1.96 -9.96
C LYS A 60 -19.19 2.69 -11.25
N GLN A 61 -18.80 3.97 -11.14
CA GLN A 61 -18.34 4.79 -12.27
C GLN A 61 -16.84 5.12 -12.22
N LYS A 62 -16.09 4.49 -11.32
CA LYS A 62 -14.66 4.75 -11.11
C LYS A 62 -13.85 3.48 -11.37
N THR A 63 -12.56 3.66 -11.65
CA THR A 63 -11.62 2.54 -11.72
C THR A 63 -11.00 2.33 -10.35
N TYR A 64 -11.14 1.12 -9.80
CA TYR A 64 -10.47 0.75 -8.55
C TYR A 64 -8.97 0.49 -8.72
N LYS A 65 -8.51 0.11 -9.91
CA LYS A 65 -7.10 -0.21 -10.18
C LYS A 65 -6.19 0.99 -9.86
N PHE A 66 -5.11 0.74 -9.12
CA PHE A 66 -4.13 1.78 -8.77
C PHE A 66 -3.37 2.31 -9.98
N TYR A 67 -3.09 1.44 -10.94
CA TYR A 67 -2.40 1.77 -12.18
C TYR A 67 -3.10 1.10 -13.35
N SER A 68 -3.21 1.82 -14.46
CA SER A 68 -3.70 1.33 -15.74
C SER A 68 -2.80 1.86 -16.84
N THR A 69 -2.47 1.01 -17.80
CA THR A 69 -1.68 1.38 -18.98
C THR A 69 -2.54 1.91 -20.11
N SER A 70 -3.86 1.74 -20.05
CA SER A 70 -4.80 2.27 -21.05
C SER A 70 -5.19 3.71 -20.75
N SER A 71 -5.34 4.52 -21.80
CA SER A 71 -5.88 5.88 -21.75
C SER A 71 -7.31 5.93 -21.19
N GLU A 72 -8.08 4.85 -21.43
CA GLU A 72 -9.43 4.66 -20.91
C GLU A 72 -9.44 3.39 -20.03
N PRO A 73 -9.18 3.52 -18.72
CA PRO A 73 -9.22 2.38 -17.83
C PRO A 73 -10.66 1.84 -17.72
N PRO A 74 -10.84 0.51 -17.74
CA PRO A 74 -12.17 -0.09 -17.59
C PRO A 74 -12.72 0.23 -16.21
N VAL A 75 -13.97 0.70 -16.19
CA VAL A 75 -14.75 0.96 -14.97
C VAL A 75 -14.86 -0.33 -14.15
N SER A 76 -14.93 -0.23 -12.82
CA SER A 76 -15.15 -1.37 -11.94
C SER A 76 -16.66 -1.51 -11.68
N PRO A 77 -17.41 -2.33 -12.47
CA PRO A 77 -18.85 -2.42 -12.31
C PRO A 77 -19.20 -3.02 -10.94
N ALA A 78 -20.16 -2.40 -10.26
CA ALA A 78 -20.76 -2.98 -9.06
C ALA A 78 -21.54 -4.27 -9.42
N PRO A 79 -21.57 -5.28 -8.54
CA PRO A 79 -22.43 -6.45 -8.71
C PRO A 79 -23.89 -6.01 -8.83
N LYS A 80 -24.62 -6.59 -9.78
CA LYS A 80 -26.07 -6.38 -9.93
C LYS A 80 -26.78 -7.55 -9.25
N TYR A 81 -27.52 -7.28 -8.18
CA TYR A 81 -28.39 -8.23 -7.50
C TYR A 81 -29.84 -8.06 -7.95
#